data_AF-A0A7J8WVT1-F1
#
_entry.id   AF-A0A7J8WVT1-F1
#
_cell.length_a   1.000
_cell.length_b   1.000
_cell.length_c   1.000
_cell.angle_alpha   90.00
_cell.angle_beta   90.00
_cell.angle_gamma   90.00
#
_symmetry.space_group_name_H-M   'P 1'
#
loop_
_entity.id
_entity.type
_entity.pdbx_description
1 polymer ?
#
loop_
_entity_poly.entity_id
_entity_poly.type
_entity_poly.pdbx_seq_one_letter_code
_entity_poly.pdbx_strand_id
1 'polypeptide(L)' 'MKKIEDNNTLVFIVDIRADKKKIKDAVKKMYDIQAKKVNTLIRPDGTKKAYVRLTPDYDALDVANKIG' A
#
# COMPACT_ATOMS: atom_id res chain seq x y z
N MET A 1 12.57 1.66 4.99
CA MET A 1 12.18 0.27 5.27
C MET A 1 11.43 0.09 6.59
N LYS A 2 11.75 0.80 7.68
CA LYS A 2 11.06 0.65 8.99
C LYS A 2 9.53 0.42 8.99
N LYS A 3 8.75 1.08 8.12
CA LYS A 3 7.29 0.88 8.07
C LYS A 3 6.84 -0.48 7.48
N ILE A 4 7.67 -1.11 6.66
CA ILE A 4 7.40 -2.44 6.08
C ILE A 4 7.56 -3.49 7.19
N GLU A 5 8.69 -3.45 7.89
CA GLU A 5 9.04 -4.36 8.99
C GLU A 5 8.14 -4.17 10.23
N ASP A 6 8.05 -2.94 10.77
CA ASP A 6 7.42 -2.73 12.07
C ASP A 6 5.88 -2.80 12.02
N ASN A 7 5.28 -2.48 10.88
CA ASN A 7 3.83 -2.23 10.78
C ASN A 7 3.14 -3.06 9.70
N ASN A 8 3.86 -3.95 9.01
CA ASN A 8 3.35 -4.72 7.88
C ASN A 8 2.60 -3.82 6.87
N THR A 9 3.26 -2.74 6.45
CA THR A 9 2.65 -1.67 5.63
C THR A 9 3.48 -1.37 4.40
N LEU A 10 2.86 -1.47 3.23
CA LEU A 10 3.43 -1.07 1.94
C LEU A 10 3.13 0.40 1.63
N VAL A 11 4.05 1.07 0.94
CA VAL A 11 3.88 2.47 0.54
C VAL A 11 3.87 2.57 -0.97
N PHE A 12 2.77 3.09 -1.52
CA PHE A 12 2.61 3.30 -2.96
C PHE A 12 2.54 4.79 -3.29
N ILE A 13 3.03 5.15 -4.46
CA ILE A 13 2.67 6.41 -5.13
C ILE A 13 1.46 6.12 -6.02
N VAL A 14 0.40 6.90 -5.86
CA VAL A 14 -0.86 6.72 -6.59
C VAL A 14 -1.35 8.05 -7.15
N ASP A 15 -2.29 7.96 -8.08
CA ASP A 15 -2.94 9.13 -8.68
C ASP A 15 -3.68 9.98 -7.63
N ILE A 16 -3.67 11.31 -7.81
CA ILE A 16 -4.28 12.25 -6.86
C ILE A 16 -5.80 12.11 -6.75
N ARG A 17 -6.47 11.54 -7.76
CA ARG A 17 -7.92 11.27 -7.79
C ARG A 17 -8.27 9.88 -7.29
N ALA A 18 -7.29 9.05 -6.93
CA ALA A 18 -7.55 7.69 -6.47
C ALA A 18 -8.16 7.65 -5.06
N ASP A 19 -9.34 7.07 -4.92
CA ASP A 19 -10.01 6.86 -3.62
C ASP A 19 -9.41 5.65 -2.88
N LYS A 20 -9.56 5.61 -1.55
CA LYS A 20 -9.08 4.49 -0.72
C LYS A 20 -9.64 3.13 -1.16
N LYS A 21 -10.90 3.08 -1.62
CA LYS A 21 -11.53 1.85 -2.14
C LYS A 21 -10.84 1.39 -3.43
N LYS A 22 -10.67 2.30 -4.39
CA LYS A 22 -9.97 2.02 -5.66
C LYS A 22 -8.54 1.52 -5.42
N ILE A 23 -7.81 2.15 -4.49
CA ILE A 23 -6.46 1.74 -4.11
C ILE A 23 -6.48 0.31 -3.54
N LYS A 24 -7.42 0.01 -2.63
CA LYS A 24 -7.56 -1.33 -2.04
C LYS A 24 -7.84 -2.40 -3.10
N ASP A 25 -8.74 -2.12 -4.03
CA ASP A 25 -9.10 -3.05 -5.11
C ASP A 25 -7.94 -3.24 -6.11
N ALA A 26 -7.22 -2.16 -6.43
CA ALA A 26 -6.07 -2.22 -7.32
C ALA A 26 -4.91 -3.02 -6.71
N VAL A 27 -4.60 -2.82 -5.44
CA VAL A 27 -3.56 -3.60 -4.73
C VAL A 27 -3.94 -5.08 -4.69
N LYS A 28 -5.21 -5.40 -4.43
CA LYS A 28 -5.70 -6.78 -4.47
C LYS A 28 -5.56 -7.40 -5.86
N LYS A 29 -5.87 -6.67 -6.93
CA LYS A 29 -5.77 -7.20 -8.30
C LYS A 29 -4.34 -7.36 -8.80
N MET A 30 -3.44 -6.43 -8.50
CA MET A 30 -2.09 -6.43 -9.05
C MET A 30 -1.17 -7.42 -8.35
N TYR A 31 -1.34 -7.60 -7.04
CA TYR A 31 -0.39 -8.35 -6.22
C TYR A 31 -1.03 -9.51 -5.45
N ASP A 32 -2.35 -9.72 -5.59
CA ASP A 32 -3.15 -10.71 -4.87
C ASP A 32 -3.05 -10.61 -3.34
N ILE A 33 -3.05 -9.38 -2.82
CA ILE A 33 -2.91 -9.11 -1.38
C ILE A 33 -4.16 -8.45 -0.81
N GLN A 34 -4.52 -8.84 0.40
CA GLN A 34 -5.59 -8.20 1.15
C GLN A 34 -5.08 -7.08 2.05
N ALA A 35 -5.59 -5.86 1.82
CA ALA A 35 -5.33 -4.72 2.69
C ALA A 35 -6.33 -4.66 3.86
N LYS A 36 -5.81 -4.64 5.09
CA LYS A 36 -6.58 -4.37 6.31
C LYS A 36 -7.06 -2.93 6.35
N LYS A 37 -6.16 -1.97 6.09
CA LYS A 37 -6.45 -0.53 6.14
C LYS A 37 -5.61 0.24 5.14
N VAL A 38 -6.20 1.26 4.52
CA VAL A 38 -5.51 2.18 3.62
C VAL A 38 -5.59 3.60 4.16
N ASN A 39 -4.43 4.23 4.35
CA ASN A 39 -4.30 5.64 4.68
C ASN A 39 -3.64 6.36 3.49
N THR A 40 -4.05 7.59 3.21
CA THR A 40 -3.54 8.37 2.08
C THR A 40 -3.22 9.78 2.51
N LEU A 41 -2.18 10.37 1.94
CA LEU A 41 -1.89 11.81 2.03
C LEU A 41 -1.47 12.34 0.67
N ILE A 42 -1.79 13.59 0.39
CA ILE A 42 -1.26 14.30 -0.78
C ILE A 42 0.08 14.92 -0.34
N ARG A 43 1.15 14.60 -1.05
CA ARG A 43 2.48 15.18 -0.80
C ARG A 43 2.57 16.56 -1.46
N PRO A 44 3.47 17.44 -0.99
CA PRO A 44 3.71 18.75 -1.62
C PRO A 44 4.21 18.66 -3.07
N ASP A 45 4.77 17.50 -3.48
CA ASP A 45 5.23 17.22 -4.85
C ASP A 45 4.08 16.96 -5.84
N GLY A 46 2.82 17.05 -5.41
CA GLY A 46 1.64 16.82 -6.25
C GLY A 46 1.24 15.35 -6.41
N THR A 47 1.93 14.42 -5.74
CA THR A 47 1.58 12.98 -5.79
C THR A 47 0.82 12.54 -4.54
N LYS A 48 -0.05 11.54 -4.67
CA LYS A 48 -0.67 10.90 -3.51
C LYS A 48 0.19 9.74 -3.01
N LYS A 49 0.46 9.73 -1.70
CA LYS A 49 1.15 8.66 -0.97
C LYS A 49 0.10 7.80 -0.29
N ALA A 50 0.07 6.51 -0.60
CA ALA A 50 -0.83 5.55 0.04
C ALA A 50 -0.02 4.61 0.95
N TYR A 51 -0.40 4.54 2.21
CA TYR A 51 0.04 3.54 3.17
C TYR A 51 -1.00 2.44 3.23
N VAL A 52 -0.62 1.25 2.79
CA VAL A 52 -1.49 0.08 2.69
C VAL A 52 -1.03 -0.94 3.72
N ARG A 53 -1.77 -1.04 4.82
CA ARG A 53 -1.52 -2.04 5.86
C ARG A 53 -2.12 -3.36 5.45
N LEU A 54 -1.30 -4.41 5.39
CA LEU A 54 -1.74 -5.75 4.99
C LEU A 54 -2.49 -6.46 6.12
N THR A 55 -3.22 -7.51 5.79
CA THR A 55 -3.71 -8.44 6.81
C THR A 55 -2.54 -9.26 7.37
N PRO A 56 -2.66 -9.82 8.59
CA PRO A 56 -1.60 -10.63 9.18
C PRO A 56 -1.22 -11.87 8.37
N ASP A 57 -2.08 -12.28 7.44
CA ASP A 57 -1.87 -13.44 6.56
C ASP A 57 -0.80 -13.21 5.50
N TYR A 58 -0.40 -11.94 5.26
CA TYR A 58 0.61 -11.57 4.28
C TYR A 58 1.74 -10.80 4.96
N ASP A 59 2.98 -11.14 4.64
CA ASP A 59 4.15 -10.36 5.04
C ASP A 59 4.48 -9.30 3.97
N ALA A 60 4.49 -8.03 4.38
CA ALA A 60 4.85 -6.92 3.50
C ALA A 60 6.29 -7.00 3.00
N LEU A 61 7.20 -7.64 3.73
CA LEU A 61 8.60 -7.80 3.32
C LEU A 61 8.69 -8.81 2.16
N ASP A 62 8.03 -9.96 2.28
CA ASP A 62 7.96 -10.96 1.22
C ASP A 62 7.28 -10.41 -0.04
N VAL A 63 6.22 -9.63 0.14
CA VAL A 63 5.57 -8.95 -0.98
C VAL A 63 6.51 -7.94 -1.62
N ALA A 64 7.20 -7.12 -0.83
CA ALA A 64 8.11 -6.12 -1.36
C ALA A 64 9.20 -6.78 -2.21
N ASN A 65 9.79 -7.88 -1.73
CA ASN A 65 10.78 -8.65 -2.48
C ASN A 65 10.21 -9.28 -3.77
N LYS A 66 8.92 -9.63 -3.81
CA LYS A 66 8.26 -10.11 -5.05
C LYS A 66 8.04 -8.98 -6.06
N ILE A 67 7.90 -7.75 -5.59
CA ILE A 67 7.73 -6.56 -6.45
C ILE A 67 9.09 -6.07 -6.96
N GLY A 68 10.16 -6.19 -6.16
CA GLY A 68 11.53 -5.84 -6.51
C GLY A 68 12.44 -5.72 -5.29
#